data_AF-A0A453CM55-F1
#
_entry.id   AF-A0A453CM55-F1
#
_cell.length_a   1.000
_cell.length_b   1.000
_cell.length_c   1.000
_cell.angle_alpha   90.00
_cell.angle_beta   90.00
_cell.angle_gamma   90.00
#
_symmetry.space_group_name_H-M   'P 1'
#
loop_
_entity.id
_entity.type
_entity.pdbx_description
1 polymer ?
#
loop_
_entity_poly.entity_id
_entity_poly.type
_entity_poly.pdbx_seq_one_letter_code
_entity_poly.pdbx_strand_id
1 'polypeptide(L)'
;MEILPDKLDTSSLMLQGSLLHMRCAAHILNLIVKDGLDVMEKGIERVRDSVAFWSTTPKRHEKFEKMARLLNNEYTCRLALDCKTRWNSTYIMLKGALQYKDVFERLSIREKKFTCPTGEDWVFAKEVCARLKVFFDVTELLSGTSYVTASLFFPQICGIRLAIRK
;
A
#
# COMPACT_ATOMS: atom_id res chain seq x y z
N MET A 1 -23.50 6.06 21.69
CA MET A 1 -22.22 5.89 22.41
C MET A 1 -22.53 5.84 23.91
N GLU A 2 -23.39 4.91 24.34
CA GLU A 2 -23.94 4.86 25.72
C GLU A 2 -23.34 3.73 26.57
N ILE A 3 -22.33 3.00 26.08
CA ILE A 3 -21.85 1.74 26.69
C ILE A 3 -20.55 1.93 27.50
N LEU A 4 -19.98 3.15 27.56
CA LEU A 4 -18.70 3.42 28.22
C LEU A 4 -18.70 4.01 29.65
N PRO A 5 -19.79 4.58 30.22
CA PRO A 5 -19.67 5.36 31.46
C PRO A 5 -19.28 4.52 32.68
N ASP A 6 -19.65 3.24 32.74
CA ASP A 6 -19.37 2.38 33.91
C ASP A 6 -18.05 1.61 33.81
N LYS A 7 -17.33 1.72 32.68
CA LYS A 7 -16.08 0.99 32.45
C LYS A 7 -14.82 1.86 32.45
N LEU A 8 -14.99 3.17 32.47
CA LEU A 8 -13.92 4.14 32.53
C LEU A 8 -14.22 5.12 33.65
N ASP A 9 -13.26 5.36 34.54
CA ASP A 9 -13.37 6.42 35.53
C ASP A 9 -13.37 7.79 34.83
N THR A 10 -14.57 8.32 34.61
CA THR A 10 -14.79 9.58 33.90
C THR A 10 -14.36 10.80 34.71
N SER A 11 -14.13 10.66 36.03
CA SER A 11 -13.64 11.74 36.88
C SER A 11 -12.23 12.21 36.50
N SER A 12 -11.44 11.32 35.88
CA SER A 12 -10.10 11.60 35.36
C SER A 12 -10.10 12.20 33.94
N LEU A 13 -11.25 12.26 33.26
CA LEU A 13 -11.37 12.70 31.86
C LEU A 13 -11.86 14.15 31.77
N MET A 14 -11.35 14.88 30.78
CA MET A 14 -11.77 16.27 30.51
C MET A 14 -13.30 16.37 30.36
N LEU A 15 -13.90 17.32 31.07
CA LEU A 15 -15.36 17.55 31.10
C LEU A 15 -16.16 16.25 31.31
N GLN A 16 -15.71 15.39 32.24
CA GLN A 16 -16.37 14.12 32.60
C GLN A 16 -16.54 13.18 31.39
N GLY A 17 -15.62 13.25 30.42
CA GLY A 17 -15.66 12.42 29.22
C GLY A 17 -16.60 12.91 28.11
N SER A 18 -17.28 14.05 28.29
CA SER A 18 -18.16 14.63 27.26
C SER A 18 -17.44 14.97 25.95
N LEU A 19 -16.11 15.19 26.02
CA LEU A 19 -15.23 15.40 24.86
C LEU A 19 -14.22 14.25 24.67
N LEU A 20 -14.56 13.02 25.05
CA LEU A 20 -13.68 11.87 24.84
C LEU A 20 -13.41 11.66 23.35
N HIS A 21 -12.18 11.95 22.92
CA HIS A 21 -11.72 11.79 21.56
C HIS A 21 -10.60 10.74 21.49
N MET A 22 -10.90 9.60 20.88
CA MET A 22 -9.91 8.57 20.58
C MET A 22 -9.37 8.73 19.16
N ARG A 23 -8.05 8.68 19.00
CA ARG A 23 -7.42 8.72 17.67
C ARG A 23 -7.71 7.43 16.90
N CYS A 24 -7.94 7.55 15.60
CA CYS A 24 -8.14 6.41 14.73
C CYS A 24 -6.82 5.64 14.52
N ALA A 25 -6.82 4.34 14.80
CA ALA A 25 -5.66 3.47 14.60
C ALA A 25 -5.20 3.43 13.14
N ALA A 26 -6.14 3.32 12.18
CA ALA A 26 -5.81 3.35 10.75
C ALA A 26 -5.17 4.68 10.34
N HIS A 27 -5.57 5.80 10.97
CA HIS A 27 -4.94 7.10 10.75
C HIS A 27 -3.49 7.14 11.26
N ILE A 28 -3.23 6.59 12.47
CA ILE A 28 -1.88 6.48 13.02
C ILE A 28 -0.99 5.59 12.13
N LEU A 29 -1.50 4.44 11.70
CA LEU A 29 -0.78 3.55 10.78
C LEU A 29 -0.44 4.24 9.46
N ASN A 30 -1.39 5.00 8.91
CA ASN A 30 -1.15 5.79 7.71
C ASN A 30 -0.02 6.83 7.90
N LEU A 31 0.10 7.47 9.06
CA LEU A 31 1.22 8.39 9.33
C LEU A 31 2.56 7.65 9.38
N ILE A 32 2.63 6.53 10.11
CA ILE A 32 3.85 5.72 10.23
C ILE A 32 4.33 5.23 8.85
N VAL A 33 3.43 4.70 8.03
CA VAL A 33 3.79 4.18 6.71
C VAL A 33 4.23 5.30 5.78
N LYS A 34 3.58 6.47 5.83
CA LYS A 34 3.99 7.64 5.04
C LYS A 34 5.40 8.09 5.39
N ASP A 35 5.70 8.27 6.66
CA ASP A 35 7.04 8.67 7.10
C ASP A 35 8.11 7.67 6.62
N GLY A 36 7.82 6.37 6.65
CA GLY A 36 8.72 5.35 6.11
C GLY A 36 8.86 5.40 4.58
N LEU A 37 7.76 5.61 3.86
CA LEU A 37 7.75 5.73 2.40
C LEU A 37 8.50 6.96 1.90
N ASP A 38 8.44 8.08 2.62
CA ASP A 38 9.15 9.31 2.26
C ASP A 38 10.67 9.10 2.23
N VAL A 39 11.21 8.28 3.15
CA VAL A 39 12.64 7.90 3.14
C VAL A 39 12.98 6.98 1.94
N MET A 40 12.02 6.16 1.50
CA MET A 40 12.20 5.19 0.42
C MET A 40 11.78 5.72 -0.96
N GLU A 41 11.35 6.98 -1.08
CA GLU A 41 10.68 7.51 -2.27
C GLU A 41 11.50 7.28 -3.55
N LYS A 42 12.81 7.54 -3.48
CA LYS A 42 13.76 7.38 -4.60
C LYS A 42 13.92 5.93 -5.03
N GLY A 43 13.85 4.98 -4.09
CA GLY A 43 14.04 3.56 -4.39
C GLY A 43 12.88 2.92 -5.16
N ILE A 44 11.69 3.52 -5.08
CA ILE A 44 10.50 3.05 -5.82
C ILE A 44 10.13 3.95 -7.01
N GLU A 45 10.84 5.06 -7.21
CA GLU A 45 10.53 6.08 -8.23
C GLU A 45 10.53 5.51 -9.65
N ARG A 46 11.57 4.74 -10.02
CA ARG A 46 11.67 4.17 -11.38
C ARG A 46 10.54 3.18 -11.68
N VAL A 47 10.10 2.41 -10.69
CA VAL A 47 8.94 1.50 -10.84
C VAL A 47 7.66 2.31 -10.99
N ARG A 48 7.48 3.35 -10.17
CA ARG A 48 6.35 4.27 -10.25
C ARG A 48 6.25 4.94 -11.62
N ASP A 49 7.35 5.47 -12.13
CA ASP A 49 7.41 6.13 -13.43
C ASP A 49 7.13 5.16 -14.57
N SER A 50 7.59 3.91 -14.44
CA SER A 50 7.31 2.86 -15.41
C SER A 50 5.82 2.52 -15.47
N VAL A 51 5.19 2.39 -14.31
CA VAL A 51 3.74 2.18 -14.22
C VAL A 51 2.99 3.38 -14.80
N ALA A 52 3.38 4.60 -14.44
CA ALA A 52 2.80 5.82 -14.99
C ALA A 52 2.92 5.85 -16.52
N PHE A 53 4.10 5.57 -17.07
CA PHE A 53 4.36 5.57 -18.52
C PHE A 53 3.34 4.71 -19.26
N TRP A 54 3.15 3.45 -18.83
CA TRP A 54 2.25 2.49 -19.49
C TRP A 54 0.77 2.74 -19.22
N SER A 55 0.43 3.45 -18.15
CA SER A 55 -0.95 3.80 -17.80
C SER A 55 -1.41 5.17 -18.32
N THR A 56 -0.49 6.03 -18.79
CA THR A 56 -0.77 7.43 -19.16
C THR A 56 -1.77 7.56 -20.31
N THR A 57 -1.67 6.72 -21.34
CA THR A 57 -2.51 6.84 -22.55
C THR A 57 -3.20 5.53 -22.90
N PRO A 58 -4.40 5.57 -23.51
CA PRO A 58 -5.10 4.36 -23.96
C PRO A 58 -4.24 3.48 -24.85
N LYS A 59 -3.51 4.08 -25.80
CA LYS A 59 -2.62 3.36 -26.72
C LYS A 59 -1.49 2.62 -26.00
N ARG A 60 -0.88 3.22 -24.97
CA ARG A 60 0.15 2.54 -24.18
C ARG A 60 -0.46 1.44 -23.31
N HIS A 61 -1.63 1.71 -22.72
CA HIS A 61 -2.35 0.72 -21.94
C HIS A 61 -2.70 -0.52 -22.77
N GLU A 62 -3.27 -0.34 -23.97
CA GLU A 62 -3.56 -1.44 -24.90
C GLU A 62 -2.29 -2.22 -25.29
N LYS A 63 -1.18 -1.53 -25.53
CA LYS A 63 0.11 -2.18 -25.85
C LYS A 63 0.61 -3.01 -24.67
N PHE A 64 0.47 -2.50 -23.45
CA PHE A 64 0.82 -3.22 -22.23
C PHE A 64 -0.07 -4.45 -22.03
N GLU A 65 -1.38 -4.28 -22.12
CA GLU A 65 -2.36 -5.36 -21.98
C GLU A 65 -2.14 -6.46 -23.02
N LYS A 66 -1.94 -6.10 -24.30
CA LYS A 66 -1.63 -7.07 -25.35
C LYS A 66 -0.39 -7.89 -25.01
N MET A 67 0.68 -7.24 -24.52
CA MET A 67 1.88 -7.96 -24.12
C MET A 67 1.65 -8.83 -22.88
N ALA A 68 0.92 -8.32 -21.90
CA ALA A 68 0.61 -9.06 -20.69
C ALA A 68 -0.19 -10.34 -20.99
N ARG A 69 -1.20 -10.27 -21.88
CA ARG A 69 -1.97 -11.43 -22.33
C ARG A 69 -1.15 -12.45 -23.12
N LEU A 70 -0.12 -12.00 -23.84
CA LEU A 70 0.78 -12.89 -24.58
C LEU A 70 1.76 -13.66 -23.67
N LEU A 71 2.17 -13.05 -22.56
CA LEU A 71 3.14 -13.64 -21.62
C LEU A 71 2.46 -14.41 -20.49
N ASN A 72 1.28 -13.93 -20.07
CA ASN A 72 0.44 -14.53 -19.04
C ASN A 72 -0.94 -14.75 -19.65
N ASN A 73 -1.40 -16.01 -19.73
CA ASN A 73 -2.70 -16.35 -20.31
C ASN A 73 -3.89 -15.59 -19.67
N GLU A 74 -3.71 -15.03 -18.46
CA GLU A 74 -4.70 -14.17 -17.80
C GLU A 74 -4.11 -12.81 -17.40
N TYR A 75 -4.48 -11.74 -18.10
CA TYR A 75 -4.33 -10.38 -17.62
C TYR A 75 -5.41 -10.10 -16.58
N THR A 76 -5.12 -10.42 -15.31
CA THR A 76 -6.13 -10.43 -14.23
C THR A 76 -6.37 -9.06 -13.59
N CYS A 77 -5.44 -8.12 -13.72
CA CYS A 77 -5.55 -6.80 -13.09
C CYS A 77 -4.85 -5.70 -13.90
N ARG A 78 -5.49 -4.52 -13.99
CA ARG A 78 -4.88 -3.33 -14.60
C ARG A 78 -3.81 -2.73 -13.69
N LEU A 79 -2.75 -2.17 -14.29
CA LEU A 79 -1.74 -1.41 -13.55
C LEU A 79 -2.40 -0.24 -12.78
N ALA A 80 -2.33 -0.29 -11.45
CA ALA A 80 -2.80 0.77 -10.58
C ALA A 80 -1.77 1.91 -10.49
N LEU A 81 -2.22 3.15 -10.58
CA LEU A 81 -1.37 4.32 -10.38
C LEU A 81 -1.14 4.58 -8.89
N ASP A 82 0.06 5.03 -8.55
CA ASP A 82 0.37 5.54 -7.22
C ASP A 82 -0.29 6.90 -6.98
N CYS A 83 -0.80 7.09 -5.77
CA CYS A 83 -1.34 8.34 -5.27
C CYS A 83 -0.54 8.72 -4.02
N LYS A 84 0.34 9.72 -4.15
CA LYS A 84 1.27 10.15 -3.08
C LYS A 84 0.58 10.43 -1.74
N THR A 85 -0.69 10.86 -1.75
CA THR A 85 -1.43 11.17 -0.53
C THR A 85 -2.04 9.93 0.14
N ARG A 86 -2.01 8.75 -0.48
CA ARG A 86 -2.61 7.49 -0.02
C ARG A 86 -1.65 6.31 -0.19
N TRP A 87 -0.93 5.95 0.87
CA TRP A 87 0.08 4.88 0.83
C TRP A 87 -0.46 3.50 0.35
N ASN A 88 -1.75 3.19 0.58
CA ASN A 88 -2.38 1.96 0.08
C ASN A 88 -2.24 1.83 -1.44
N SER A 89 -2.30 2.95 -2.17
CA SER A 89 -2.13 2.96 -3.62
C SER A 89 -0.71 2.59 -4.03
N THR A 90 0.30 2.98 -3.25
CA THR A 90 1.70 2.59 -3.46
C THR A 90 1.86 1.08 -3.35
N TYR A 91 1.27 0.45 -2.32
CA TYR A 91 1.29 -1.00 -2.18
C TYR A 91 0.62 -1.71 -3.36
N ILE A 92 -0.59 -1.28 -3.76
CA ILE A 92 -1.33 -1.87 -4.87
C ILE A 92 -0.54 -1.71 -6.19
N MET A 93 0.07 -0.54 -6.42
CA MET A 93 0.93 -0.29 -7.57
C MET A 93 2.12 -1.26 -7.58
N LEU A 94 2.87 -1.38 -6.48
CA LEU A 94 4.04 -2.26 -6.42
C LEU A 94 3.64 -3.72 -6.62
N LYS A 95 2.57 -4.18 -5.96
CA LYS A 95 2.05 -5.54 -6.11
C LYS A 95 1.71 -5.85 -7.58
N GLY A 96 1.02 -4.95 -8.26
CA GLY A 96 0.68 -5.10 -9.68
C GLY A 96 1.91 -5.02 -10.59
N ALA A 97 2.84 -4.09 -10.33
CA ALA A 97 4.05 -3.93 -11.13
C ALA A 97 4.94 -5.19 -11.05
N LEU A 98 5.10 -5.76 -9.86
CA LEU A 98 5.87 -6.99 -9.64
C LEU A 98 5.26 -8.20 -10.36
N GLN A 99 3.93 -8.30 -10.40
CA GLN A 99 3.23 -9.36 -11.15
C GLN A 99 3.53 -9.31 -12.66
N TYR A 100 3.75 -8.10 -13.21
CA TYR A 100 3.99 -7.89 -14.63
C TYR A 100 5.45 -7.54 -14.97
N LYS A 101 6.41 -7.85 -14.09
CA LYS A 101 7.84 -7.54 -14.30
C LYS A 101 8.32 -7.93 -15.70
N ASP A 102 8.05 -9.17 -16.13
CA ASP A 102 8.47 -9.68 -17.44
C ASP A 102 7.83 -8.91 -18.61
N VAL A 103 6.63 -8.36 -18.41
CA VAL A 103 5.95 -7.51 -19.40
C VAL A 103 6.72 -6.20 -19.60
N PHE A 104 7.16 -5.56 -18.50
CA PHE A 104 8.00 -4.35 -18.58
C PHE A 104 9.32 -4.65 -19.30
N GLU A 105 9.99 -5.74 -18.95
CA GLU A 105 11.26 -6.15 -19.58
C GLU A 105 11.10 -6.44 -21.08
N ARG A 106 10.01 -7.11 -21.49
CA ARG A 106 9.74 -7.36 -22.92
C ARG A 106 9.40 -6.09 -23.68
N LEU A 107 8.69 -5.16 -23.06
CA LEU A 107 8.31 -3.91 -23.69
C LEU A 107 9.46 -2.92 -23.82
N SER A 108 10.47 -2.95 -22.94
CA SER A 108 11.66 -2.08 -23.06
C SER A 108 12.46 -2.36 -24.32
N ILE A 109 12.48 -3.60 -24.79
CA ILE A 109 13.12 -3.98 -26.06
C ILE A 109 12.36 -3.39 -27.25
N ARG A 110 11.03 -3.24 -27.14
CA ARG A 110 10.13 -2.81 -28.24
C ARG A 110 9.80 -1.32 -28.24
N GLU A 111 10.00 -0.61 -27.14
CA GLU A 111 9.61 0.79 -26.98
C GLU A 111 10.82 1.65 -26.59
N LYS A 112 11.43 2.30 -27.59
CA LYS A 112 12.63 3.13 -27.40
C LYS A 112 12.45 4.26 -26.39
N LYS A 113 11.22 4.75 -26.22
CA LYS A 113 10.90 5.84 -25.27
C LYS A 113 10.69 5.35 -23.83
N PHE A 114 10.71 4.04 -23.59
CA PHE A 114 10.48 3.44 -22.28
C PHE A 114 11.79 2.96 -21.67
N THR A 115 12.06 3.38 -20.44
CA THR A 115 13.19 2.90 -19.63
C THR A 115 12.66 1.92 -18.59
N CYS A 116 13.12 0.68 -18.64
CA CYS A 116 12.76 -0.33 -17.65
C CYS A 116 13.47 -0.08 -16.31
N PRO A 117 12.82 -0.38 -15.16
CA PRO A 117 13.53 -0.47 -13.89
C PRO A 117 14.63 -1.53 -13.96
N THR A 118 15.73 -1.28 -13.25
CA THR A 118 16.89 -2.17 -13.16
C THR A 118 16.58 -3.40 -12.29
N GLY A 119 17.44 -4.42 -12.34
CA GLY A 119 17.32 -5.58 -11.46
C GLY A 119 17.28 -5.22 -9.98
N GLU A 120 18.10 -4.25 -9.56
CA GLU A 120 18.15 -3.73 -8.19
C GLU A 120 16.84 -3.04 -7.79
N ASP A 121 16.23 -2.28 -8.71
CA ASP A 121 14.92 -1.65 -8.47
C ASP A 121 13.83 -2.68 -8.20
N TRP A 122 13.83 -3.77 -8.97
CA TRP A 122 12.85 -4.85 -8.79
C TRP A 122 13.05 -5.58 -7.46
N VAL A 123 14.30 -5.81 -7.06
CA VAL A 123 14.62 -6.41 -5.75
C VAL A 123 14.15 -5.47 -4.64
N PHE A 124 14.47 -4.19 -4.71
CA PHE A 124 14.05 -3.20 -3.72
C PHE A 124 12.52 -3.08 -3.65
N ALA A 125 11.84 -2.97 -4.79
CA ALA A 125 10.39 -2.91 -4.88
C ALA A 125 9.71 -4.14 -4.27
N LYS A 126 10.28 -5.33 -4.47
CA LYS A 126 9.79 -6.58 -3.87
C LYS A 126 9.89 -6.54 -2.34
N GLU A 127 11.02 -6.10 -1.81
CA GLU A 127 11.24 -5.96 -0.37
C GLU A 127 10.29 -4.93 0.26
N VAL A 128 10.12 -3.76 -0.37
CA VAL A 128 9.17 -2.74 0.08
C VAL A 128 7.74 -3.28 0.03
N CYS A 129 7.34 -3.93 -1.07
CA CYS A 129 6.00 -4.50 -1.21
C CYS A 129 5.70 -5.54 -0.11
N ALA A 130 6.67 -6.38 0.24
CA ALA A 130 6.54 -7.38 1.30
C ALA A 130 6.34 -6.71 2.68
N ARG A 131 7.08 -5.64 2.98
CA ARG A 131 6.91 -4.87 4.22
C ARG A 131 5.57 -4.15 4.28
N LEU A 132 5.16 -3.50 3.19
CA LEU A 132 3.88 -2.79 3.09
C LEU A 132 2.67 -3.72 3.24
N LYS A 133 2.78 -4.97 2.79
CA LYS A 133 1.70 -5.96 2.92
C LYS A 133 1.22 -6.11 4.37
N VAL A 134 2.13 -6.14 5.33
CA VAL A 134 1.78 -6.30 6.76
C VAL A 134 0.89 -5.15 7.22
N PHE A 135 1.25 -3.92 6.86
CA PHE A 135 0.43 -2.75 7.19
C PHE A 135 -0.91 -2.76 6.45
N PHE A 136 -0.93 -3.26 5.21
CA PHE A 136 -2.13 -3.27 4.37
C PHE A 136 -3.17 -4.20 4.96
N ASP A 137 -2.76 -5.43 5.28
CA ASP A 137 -3.63 -6.44 5.89
C ASP A 137 -4.20 -5.94 7.24
N VAL A 138 -3.36 -5.31 8.08
CA VAL A 138 -3.81 -4.73 9.36
C VAL A 138 -4.76 -3.55 9.15
N THR A 139 -4.51 -2.70 8.16
CA THR A 139 -5.36 -1.53 7.90
C THR A 139 -6.72 -1.95 7.37
N GLU A 140 -6.78 -2.95 6.49
CA GLU A 140 -8.06 -3.53 6.05
C GLU A 140 -8.83 -4.13 7.23
N LEU A 141 -8.15 -4.89 8.11
CA LEU A 141 -8.76 -5.46 9.30
C LEU A 141 -9.29 -4.38 10.26
N LEU A 142 -8.56 -3.29 10.48
CA LEU A 142 -8.99 -2.22 11.38
C LEU A 142 -10.05 -1.29 10.74
N SER A 143 -10.25 -1.37 9.43
CA SER A 143 -11.27 -0.61 8.70
C SER A 143 -12.62 -1.33 8.63
N GLY A 144 -12.73 -2.54 9.17
CA GLY A 144 -13.97 -3.31 9.20
C GLY A 144 -15.08 -2.62 10.00
N THR A 145 -16.31 -2.71 9.49
CA THR A 145 -17.52 -2.16 10.13
C THR A 145 -18.49 -3.23 10.63
N SER A 146 -18.27 -4.50 10.24
CA SER A 146 -19.13 -5.64 10.59
C SER A 146 -18.70 -6.39 11.87
N TYR A 147 -17.62 -5.96 12.52
CA TYR A 147 -17.09 -6.56 13.75
C TYR A 147 -16.41 -5.51 14.64
N VAL A 148 -16.15 -5.88 15.90
CA VAL A 148 -15.45 -5.00 16.85
C VAL A 148 -13.96 -4.94 16.49
N THR A 149 -13.50 -3.77 16.06
CA THR A 149 -12.10 -3.53 15.69
C THR A 149 -11.23 -3.09 16.86
N ALA A 150 -11.82 -2.46 17.89
CA ALA A 150 -11.09 -1.91 19.04
C ALA A 150 -10.28 -2.98 19.81
N SER A 151 -10.84 -4.18 20.00
CA SER A 151 -10.17 -5.30 20.67
C SER A 151 -9.01 -5.89 19.86
N LEU A 152 -8.99 -5.67 18.54
CA LEU A 152 -7.97 -6.20 17.65
C LEU A 152 -6.73 -5.30 17.57
N PHE A 153 -6.84 -4.02 17.97
CA PHE A 153 -5.77 -3.04 17.80
C PHE A 153 -4.43 -3.51 18.38
N PHE A 154 -4.39 -3.85 19.67
CA PHE A 154 -3.14 -4.16 20.35
C PHE A 154 -2.41 -5.38 19.75
N PRO A 155 -3.06 -6.54 19.53
CA PRO A 155 -2.43 -7.68 18.85
C PRO A 155 -1.84 -7.32 17.49
N GLN A 156 -2.53 -6.52 16.68
CA GLN A 156 -2.07 -6.16 15.33
C GLN A 156 -0.84 -5.25 15.35
N ILE A 157 -0.79 -4.27 16.26
CA ILE A 157 0.38 -3.41 16.43
C ILE A 157 1.60 -4.21 16.91
N CYS A 158 1.41 -5.16 17.83
CA CYS A 158 2.47 -6.08 18.21
C CYS A 158 2.97 -6.92 17.02
N GLY A 159 2.05 -7.42 16.19
CA GLY A 159 2.37 -8.12 14.95
C GLY A 159 3.23 -7.30 13.99
N ILE A 160 2.83 -6.05 13.74
CA ILE A 160 3.60 -5.10 12.91
C ILE A 160 5.01 -4.90 13.49
N ARG A 161 5.12 -4.62 14.79
CA ARG A 161 6.42 -4.40 15.46
C ARG A 161 7.35 -5.61 15.33
N LEU A 162 6.82 -6.82 15.46
CA LEU A 162 7.59 -8.05 15.30
C LEU A 162 8.01 -8.30 13.85
N ALA A 163 7.15 -7.95 12.89
CA ALA A 163 7.44 -8.10 11.47
C ALA A 163 8.53 -7.14 10.97
N ILE A 164 8.56 -5.90 11.48
CA ILE A 164 9.55 -4.88 11.07
C ILE A 164 10.95 -5.17 11.63
N ARG A 165 11.05 -5.89 12.75
CA ARG A 165 12.34 -6.19 13.42
C ARG A 165 13.13 -7.34 12.78
N LYS A 166 12.55 -8.02 11.80
CA LYS A 166 13.20 -9.09 11.03
C LYS A 166 13.78 -8.52 9.74
#